data_AF-A0A150VBN6-F1
#
_entry.id   AF-A0A150VBN6-F1
#
_cell.length_a   1.000
_cell.length_b   1.000
_cell.length_c   1.000
_cell.angle_alpha   90.00
_cell.angle_beta   90.00
_cell.angle_gamma   90.00
#
_symmetry.space_group_name_H-M   'P 1'
#
loop_
_entity.id
_entity.type
_entity.pdbx_description
1 polymer ?
#
loop_
_entity_poly.entity_id
_entity_poly.type
_entity_poly.pdbx_seq_one_letter_code
_entity_poly.pdbx_strand_id
1 'polypeptide(L)'
;MPKYTEYQTESQPFKFACTLQVPGISSSCFGSKTDLYPSKKEARKAAAREAVLWLRSQGQLATPASSGDCKSMLSNKLQDVTPLPSGTDHMAVIKSVQHIGVDAKYDLSLPEQVRRLALALGFTQPAFEFQPCVHTHQGLEGFVNVEAYFTEEDVRREPRLKGPVGRIESVYSKKTAKEMCCQEVLRLLEEIRESRIA
;
A
#
# COMPACT_ATOMS: atom_id res chain seq x y z
N MET A 1 -18.93 -14.76 -17.45
CA MET A 1 -18.40 -14.11 -16.22
C MET A 1 -18.35 -15.16 -15.10
N PRO A 2 -17.28 -15.21 -14.28
CA PRO A 2 -17.22 -16.09 -13.11
C PRO A 2 -18.35 -15.78 -12.10
N LYS A 3 -18.87 -16.81 -11.43
CA LYS A 3 -19.93 -16.73 -10.42
C LYS A 3 -19.40 -17.22 -9.07
N TYR A 4 -19.48 -16.37 -8.04
CA TYR A 4 -19.18 -16.73 -6.65
C TYR A 4 -20.47 -17.08 -5.91
N THR A 5 -20.42 -18.09 -5.04
CA THR A 5 -21.46 -18.42 -4.06
C THR A 5 -20.84 -18.37 -2.67
N GLU A 6 -21.47 -17.66 -1.73
CA GLU A 6 -21.00 -17.54 -0.36
C GLU A 6 -21.83 -18.39 0.59
N TYR A 7 -21.18 -18.90 1.63
CA TYR A 7 -21.79 -19.59 2.76
C TYR A 7 -21.28 -18.97 4.07
N GLN A 8 -22.09 -19.02 5.12
CA GLN A 8 -21.76 -18.46 6.43
C GLN A 8 -22.22 -19.42 7.53
N THR A 9 -21.46 -19.54 8.62
CA THR A 9 -21.90 -20.31 9.80
C THR A 9 -23.00 -19.59 10.55
N GLU A 10 -23.97 -20.33 11.07
CA GLU A 10 -25.06 -19.78 11.90
C GLU A 10 -24.55 -19.36 13.30
N SER A 11 -23.53 -20.06 13.82
CA SER A 11 -22.88 -19.74 15.09
C SER A 11 -21.81 -18.65 14.97
N GLN A 12 -21.64 -17.89 16.06
CA GLN A 12 -20.55 -16.94 16.24
C GLN A 12 -19.30 -17.60 16.86
N PRO A 13 -18.08 -17.11 16.57
CA PRO A 13 -17.77 -16.06 15.61
C PRO A 13 -18.04 -16.54 14.17
N PHE A 14 -18.74 -15.72 13.38
CA PHE A 14 -19.16 -16.08 12.03
C PHE A 14 -17.95 -16.40 11.15
N LYS A 15 -17.95 -17.59 10.54
CA LYS A 15 -16.98 -17.98 9.51
C LYS A 15 -17.67 -18.08 8.16
N PHE A 16 -16.90 -17.91 7.10
CA PHE A 16 -17.39 -17.81 5.73
C PHE A 16 -16.67 -18.84 4.86
N ALA A 17 -17.43 -19.54 4.02
CA ALA A 17 -16.91 -20.39 2.95
C ALA A 17 -17.36 -19.84 1.60
N CYS A 18 -16.69 -20.20 0.51
CA CYS A 18 -17.03 -19.67 -0.82
C CYS A 18 -16.64 -20.65 -1.92
N THR A 19 -17.53 -20.83 -2.89
CA THR A 19 -17.26 -21.56 -4.13
C THR A 19 -17.32 -20.62 -5.33
N LEU A 20 -16.47 -20.88 -6.32
CA LEU A 20 -16.31 -20.14 -7.56
C LEU A 20 -16.57 -21.07 -8.74
N GLN A 21 -17.54 -20.72 -9.59
CA GLN A 21 -17.82 -21.41 -10.84
C GLN A 21 -17.39 -20.53 -12.02
N VAL A 22 -16.64 -21.10 -12.96
CA VAL A 22 -16.16 -20.40 -14.16
C VAL A 22 -16.81 -21.03 -15.39
N PRO A 23 -17.63 -20.29 -16.16
CA PRO A 23 -18.24 -20.81 -17.38
C PRO A 23 -17.19 -21.26 -18.40
N GLY A 24 -17.42 -22.41 -19.05
CA GLY A 24 -16.48 -23.01 -20.00
C GLY A 24 -15.44 -23.97 -19.40
N ILE A 25 -15.45 -24.17 -18.07
CA ILE A 25 -14.57 -25.11 -17.38
C ILE A 25 -15.35 -26.31 -16.85
N SER A 26 -14.88 -27.52 -17.15
CA SER A 26 -15.50 -28.79 -16.73
C SER A 26 -15.33 -29.13 -15.25
N SER A 27 -14.42 -28.45 -14.54
CA SER A 27 -14.37 -28.50 -13.07
C SER A 27 -15.53 -27.67 -12.52
N SER A 28 -16.51 -28.33 -11.90
CA SER A 28 -17.83 -27.76 -11.61
C SER A 28 -17.82 -26.64 -10.57
N CYS A 29 -16.84 -26.63 -9.66
CA CYS A 29 -16.59 -25.55 -8.71
C CYS A 29 -15.15 -25.57 -8.17
N PHE A 30 -14.59 -24.39 -7.94
CA PHE A 30 -13.37 -24.14 -7.17
C PHE A 30 -13.70 -23.56 -5.80
N GLY A 31 -12.82 -23.70 -4.82
CA GLY A 31 -13.16 -23.39 -3.43
C GLY A 31 -14.09 -24.42 -2.82
N SER A 32 -14.38 -24.22 -1.54
CA SER A 32 -15.04 -25.20 -0.69
C SER A 32 -16.22 -24.58 0.06
N LYS A 33 -17.13 -25.46 0.52
CA LYS A 33 -18.23 -25.13 1.44
C LYS A 33 -17.89 -25.40 2.90
N THR A 34 -16.88 -26.25 3.16
CA THR A 34 -16.43 -26.67 4.49
C THR A 34 -15.24 -25.86 5.00
N ASP A 35 -14.58 -25.10 4.12
CA ASP A 35 -13.36 -24.38 4.46
C ASP A 35 -13.73 -22.99 4.99
N LEU A 36 -13.57 -22.83 6.30
CA LEU A 36 -14.18 -21.75 7.07
C LEU A 36 -13.19 -20.62 7.38
N TYR A 37 -13.27 -19.54 6.62
CA TYR A 37 -12.42 -18.36 6.73
C TYR A 37 -13.02 -17.28 7.66
N PRO A 38 -12.20 -16.44 8.32
CA PRO A 38 -12.69 -15.36 9.20
C PRO A 38 -13.32 -14.17 8.45
N SER A 39 -13.27 -14.14 7.11
CA SER A 39 -13.95 -13.11 6.31
C SER A 39 -14.36 -13.61 4.92
N LYS A 40 -15.44 -13.03 4.38
CA LYS A 40 -15.88 -13.22 2.98
C LYS A 40 -14.76 -12.93 1.96
N LYS A 41 -13.89 -11.95 2.24
CA LYS A 41 -12.77 -11.56 1.38
C LYS A 41 -11.75 -12.70 1.24
N GLU A 42 -11.35 -13.32 2.35
CA GLU A 42 -10.41 -14.44 2.33
C GLU A 42 -11.05 -15.71 1.73
N ALA A 43 -12.34 -15.96 1.99
CA ALA A 43 -13.07 -17.06 1.37
C ALA A 43 -13.13 -16.96 -0.18
N ARG A 44 -13.51 -15.78 -0.72
CA ARG A 44 -13.50 -15.54 -2.18
C ARG A 44 -12.09 -15.67 -2.77
N LYS A 45 -11.07 -15.18 -2.05
CA LYS A 45 -9.66 -15.24 -2.44
C LYS A 45 -9.12 -16.68 -2.46
N ALA A 46 -9.57 -17.55 -1.55
CA ALA A 46 -9.22 -18.97 -1.58
C ALA A 46 -9.78 -19.65 -2.84
N ALA A 47 -11.08 -19.53 -3.08
CA ALA A 47 -11.74 -20.07 -4.27
C ALA A 47 -11.12 -19.54 -5.59
N ALA A 48 -10.76 -18.26 -5.63
CA ALA A 48 -10.05 -17.66 -6.76
C ALA A 48 -8.61 -18.20 -6.93
N ARG A 49 -7.87 -18.46 -5.85
CA ARG A 49 -6.54 -19.08 -5.91
C ARG A 49 -6.60 -20.50 -6.47
N GLU A 50 -7.58 -21.30 -6.05
CA GLU A 50 -7.78 -22.65 -6.59
C GLU A 50 -8.10 -22.63 -8.09
N ALA A 51 -9.01 -21.76 -8.54
CA ALA A 51 -9.30 -21.59 -9.96
C ALA A 51 -8.05 -21.20 -10.77
N VAL A 52 -7.20 -20.30 -10.24
CA VAL A 52 -5.93 -19.91 -10.88
C VAL A 52 -4.90 -21.05 -10.88
N LEU A 53 -4.83 -21.86 -9.82
CA LEU A 53 -3.94 -23.03 -9.78
C LEU A 53 -4.38 -24.11 -10.77
N TRP A 54 -5.69 -24.36 -10.90
CA TRP A 54 -6.24 -25.26 -11.91
C TRP A 54 -6.01 -24.74 -13.33
N LEU A 55 -6.28 -23.46 -13.61
CA LEU A 55 -6.03 -22.85 -14.92
C LEU A 55 -4.55 -22.94 -15.34
N ARG A 56 -3.62 -22.83 -14.39
CA ARG A 56 -2.18 -23.08 -14.61
C ARG A 56 -1.88 -24.55 -14.90
N SER A 57 -2.50 -25.50 -14.20
CA SER A 57 -2.28 -26.94 -14.46
C SER A 57 -2.83 -27.37 -15.82
N GLN A 58 -3.83 -26.66 -16.37
CA GLN A 58 -4.32 -26.86 -17.74
C GLN A 58 -3.54 -26.07 -18.80
N GLY A 59 -2.48 -25.33 -18.43
CA GLY A 59 -1.72 -24.48 -19.36
C GLY A 59 -2.48 -23.25 -19.89
N GLN A 60 -3.70 -22.97 -19.39
CA GLN A 60 -4.55 -21.86 -19.83
C GLN A 60 -4.12 -20.49 -19.27
N LEU A 61 -3.20 -20.49 -18.30
CA LEU A 61 -2.49 -19.32 -17.84
C LEU A 61 -0.99 -19.57 -17.98
N ALA A 62 -0.26 -18.57 -18.46
CA ALA A 62 1.19 -18.57 -18.38
C ALA A 62 1.63 -18.87 -16.95
N THR A 63 2.52 -19.84 -16.79
CA THR A 63 3.28 -19.97 -15.55
C THR A 63 4.03 -18.66 -15.33
N PRO A 64 4.03 -18.09 -14.11
CA PRO A 64 4.89 -16.95 -13.83
C PRO A 64 6.33 -17.42 -14.04
N ALA A 65 7.01 -16.83 -15.02
CA ALA A 65 8.36 -17.22 -15.35
C ALA A 65 9.25 -17.04 -14.11
N SER A 66 10.06 -18.06 -13.80
CA SER A 66 11.06 -17.97 -12.73
C SER A 66 12.31 -17.22 -13.21
N SER A 67 12.06 -16.08 -13.88
CA SER A 67 13.00 -15.19 -14.55
C SER A 67 12.39 -13.78 -14.52
N GLY A 68 13.08 -12.73 -14.13
CA GLY A 68 14.47 -12.67 -13.66
C GLY A 68 14.89 -11.31 -13.09
N ASP A 69 13.93 -10.40 -12.88
CA ASP A 69 14.07 -9.08 -12.28
C ASP A 69 12.80 -8.81 -11.45
N CYS A 70 12.84 -8.30 -10.23
CA CYS A 70 13.96 -7.78 -9.45
C CYS A 70 14.47 -8.74 -8.37
N LYS A 71 15.66 -8.43 -7.82
CA LYS A 71 16.44 -9.26 -6.91
C LYS A 71 15.84 -9.34 -5.49
N SER A 72 15.79 -10.56 -4.95
CA SER A 72 16.07 -10.82 -3.53
C SER A 72 16.57 -12.25 -3.38
N MET A 73 17.66 -12.47 -2.65
CA MET A 73 18.26 -13.79 -2.42
C MET A 73 18.55 -14.01 -0.93
N LEU A 74 18.69 -15.29 -0.58
CA LEU A 74 18.90 -15.85 0.76
C LEU A 74 17.62 -15.81 1.63
N SER A 75 16.93 -16.95 1.88
CA SER A 75 17.35 -18.20 2.57
C SER A 75 17.44 -18.00 4.10
N ASN A 76 16.93 -18.86 4.98
CA ASN A 76 16.32 -20.20 4.83
C ASN A 76 14.94 -20.22 5.58
N LYS A 77 14.27 -21.27 6.12
CA LYS A 77 14.49 -22.71 6.36
C LYS A 77 13.12 -23.44 6.46
N LEU A 78 13.06 -24.74 6.16
CA LEU A 78 11.88 -25.62 6.36
C LEU A 78 11.67 -26.09 7.82
N GLN A 79 10.44 -26.60 8.08
CA GLN A 79 9.92 -27.38 9.23
C GLN A 79 9.03 -26.59 10.22
N ASP A 80 8.04 -27.19 10.90
CA ASP A 80 7.13 -28.34 10.65
C ASP A 80 6.09 -28.39 11.82
N VAL A 81 4.95 -29.08 11.65
CA VAL A 81 3.93 -29.50 12.66
C VAL A 81 3.25 -28.46 13.61
N THR A 82 2.04 -28.84 14.02
CA THR A 82 1.02 -28.19 14.89
C THR A 82 1.18 -28.57 16.40
N PRO A 83 0.34 -28.12 17.38
CA PRO A 83 -0.82 -27.20 17.38
C PRO A 83 -0.81 -26.11 18.52
N LEU A 84 -1.99 -25.49 18.76
CA LEU A 84 -2.34 -24.53 19.84
C LEU A 84 -2.24 -25.12 21.27
N PRO A 85 -2.10 -24.27 22.33
CA PRO A 85 -3.27 -24.04 23.20
C PRO A 85 -3.49 -22.56 23.64
N SER A 86 -4.60 -22.31 24.35
CA SER A 86 -5.11 -21.00 24.75
C SER A 86 -4.28 -20.25 25.82
N GLY A 87 -4.39 -18.92 25.82
CA GLY A 87 -4.03 -18.04 26.93
C GLY A 87 -4.86 -16.75 26.89
N THR A 88 -5.38 -16.30 28.03
CA THR A 88 -6.33 -15.19 28.14
C THR A 88 -5.63 -13.86 28.50
N ASP A 89 -6.42 -12.78 28.47
CA ASP A 89 -6.26 -11.53 29.23
C ASP A 89 -5.42 -10.35 28.69
N HIS A 90 -6.14 -9.23 28.59
CA HIS A 90 -5.76 -7.86 28.93
C HIS A 90 -4.31 -7.36 28.74
N MET A 91 -4.14 -6.43 27.80
CA MET A 91 -4.00 -5.00 28.14
C MET A 91 -4.00 -4.10 26.89
N ALA A 92 -4.49 -2.87 27.03
CA ALA A 92 -4.31 -1.83 26.02
C ALA A 92 -2.91 -1.24 26.11
N VAL A 93 -2.16 -1.22 25.01
CA VAL A 93 -0.84 -0.57 24.94
C VAL A 93 -0.81 0.39 23.76
N ILE A 94 -0.61 1.68 24.09
CA ILE A 94 -0.36 2.75 23.14
C ILE A 94 0.94 2.44 22.41
N LYS A 95 0.91 2.29 21.07
CA LYS A 95 2.13 2.17 20.27
C LYS A 95 2.80 3.54 20.11
N SER A 96 3.45 3.96 21.19
CA SER A 96 4.35 5.11 21.22
C SER A 96 5.61 4.84 20.40
N VAL A 97 6.36 5.91 20.16
CA VAL A 97 7.58 5.99 19.36
C VAL A 97 8.66 5.06 19.93
N GLN A 98 9.30 4.24 19.06
CA GLN A 98 10.76 4.21 18.84
C GLN A 98 11.20 2.97 18.05
N HIS A 99 11.79 3.19 16.87
CA HIS A 99 12.90 2.36 16.39
C HIS A 99 13.78 3.19 15.45
N ILE A 100 14.86 3.76 15.98
CA ILE A 100 15.84 4.51 15.20
C ILE A 100 16.82 3.50 14.59
N GLY A 101 16.36 2.78 13.56
CA GLY A 101 17.21 1.97 12.70
C GLY A 101 17.95 2.86 11.71
N VAL A 102 19.27 2.95 11.82
CA VAL A 102 20.12 3.89 11.06
C VAL A 102 20.46 3.39 9.65
N ASP A 103 19.49 2.74 8.98
CA ASP A 103 19.58 2.38 7.56
C ASP A 103 18.18 2.35 6.86
N ALA A 104 17.15 2.87 7.53
CA ALA A 104 15.76 2.77 7.07
C ALA A 104 15.35 3.80 5.99
N LYS A 105 16.28 4.26 5.13
CA LYS A 105 15.98 5.31 4.12
C LYS A 105 15.19 4.78 2.91
N TYR A 106 15.25 3.47 2.64
CA TYR A 106 14.68 2.87 1.42
C TYR A 106 13.35 2.12 1.60
N ASP A 107 13.00 1.68 2.81
CA ASP A 107 11.76 0.92 3.09
C ASP A 107 10.51 1.79 3.33
N LEU A 108 10.68 3.12 3.39
CA LEU A 108 9.61 4.06 3.73
C LEU A 108 9.07 4.77 2.49
N SER A 109 7.74 4.91 2.40
CA SER A 109 7.11 5.63 1.29
C SER A 109 7.46 7.12 1.32
N LEU A 110 7.55 7.76 0.15
CA LEU A 110 7.95 9.18 0.03
C LEU A 110 7.16 10.14 0.95
N PRO A 111 5.82 10.02 1.12
CA PRO A 111 5.08 10.88 2.06
C PRO A 111 5.48 10.68 3.52
N GLU A 112 5.89 9.47 3.91
CA GLU A 112 6.37 9.15 5.26
C GLU A 112 7.81 9.62 5.48
N GLN A 113 8.66 9.56 4.45
CA GLN A 113 9.99 10.17 4.48
C GLN A 113 9.91 11.69 4.67
N VAL A 114 9.04 12.38 3.91
CA VAL A 114 8.77 13.82 4.07
C VAL A 114 8.27 14.13 5.48
N ARG A 115 7.28 13.39 5.98
CA ARG A 115 6.73 13.57 7.34
C ARG A 115 7.82 13.41 8.41
N ARG A 116 8.67 12.38 8.30
CA ARG A 116 9.78 12.17 9.24
C ARG A 116 10.81 13.27 9.19
N LEU A 117 11.22 13.72 7.99
CA LEU A 117 12.28 14.71 7.86
C LEU A 117 11.82 16.12 8.26
N ALA A 118 10.59 16.51 7.93
CA ALA A 118 10.00 17.77 8.39
C ALA A 118 9.99 17.85 9.93
N LEU A 119 9.49 16.81 10.60
CA LEU A 119 9.48 16.73 12.06
C LEU A 119 10.90 16.71 12.66
N ALA A 120 11.85 16.01 12.03
CA ALA A 120 13.25 15.99 12.49
C ALA A 120 13.95 17.36 12.35
N LEU A 121 13.48 18.22 11.43
CA LEU A 121 13.93 19.60 11.27
C LEU A 121 13.15 20.60 12.13
N GLY A 122 12.22 20.13 12.97
CA GLY A 122 11.39 20.99 13.81
C GLY A 122 10.33 21.77 13.04
N PHE A 123 9.87 21.24 11.90
CA PHE A 123 8.75 21.76 11.11
C PHE A 123 7.48 20.92 11.30
N THR A 124 6.33 21.48 10.95
CA THR A 124 5.07 20.73 10.84
C THR A 124 5.01 19.83 9.59
N GLN A 125 3.99 18.96 9.51
CA GLN A 125 3.75 18.16 8.30
C GLN A 125 3.13 19.04 7.21
N PRO A 126 3.69 19.09 5.99
CA PRO A 126 3.14 19.92 4.91
C PRO A 126 1.76 19.43 4.47
N ALA A 127 0.86 20.38 4.20
CA ALA A 127 -0.42 20.14 3.56
C ALA A 127 -0.23 19.98 2.04
N PHE A 128 -0.94 19.03 1.42
CA PHE A 128 -0.89 18.79 -0.02
C PHE A 128 -2.23 19.16 -0.65
N GLU A 129 -2.26 20.21 -1.47
CA GLU A 129 -3.45 20.64 -2.19
C GLU A 129 -3.48 20.03 -3.60
N PHE A 130 -4.63 19.54 -4.06
CA PHE A 130 -4.80 18.89 -5.36
C PHE A 130 -5.79 19.68 -6.21
N GLN A 131 -5.29 20.35 -7.25
CA GLN A 131 -6.10 21.16 -8.16
C GLN A 131 -6.29 20.42 -9.50
N PRO A 132 -7.52 20.23 -10.01
CA PRO A 132 -7.75 19.68 -11.34
C PRO A 132 -7.15 20.58 -12.44
N CYS A 133 -6.55 19.99 -13.48
CA CYS A 133 -5.96 20.76 -14.57
C CYS A 133 -7.06 21.36 -15.48
N VAL A 134 -7.41 22.64 -15.28
CA VAL A 134 -8.54 23.28 -15.98
C VAL A 134 -8.25 23.63 -17.45
N HIS A 135 -6.98 23.59 -17.89
CA HIS A 135 -6.54 24.14 -19.18
C HIS A 135 -6.48 23.15 -20.36
N THR A 136 -6.84 21.88 -20.16
CA THR A 136 -6.93 20.90 -21.27
C THR A 136 -8.18 21.15 -22.11
N HIS A 137 -8.11 22.09 -23.06
CA HIS A 137 -9.14 22.42 -24.06
C HIS A 137 -9.55 21.26 -25.02
N GLN A 138 -9.11 20.02 -24.75
CA GLN A 138 -9.34 18.83 -25.58
C GLN A 138 -9.72 17.59 -24.73
N GLY A 139 -10.58 17.74 -23.72
CA GLY A 139 -11.33 16.62 -23.12
C GLY A 139 -10.53 15.58 -22.32
N LEU A 140 -9.28 15.89 -21.93
CA LEU A 140 -8.42 14.97 -21.18
C LEU A 140 -8.71 15.01 -19.67
N GLU A 141 -9.79 14.35 -19.25
CA GLU A 141 -10.09 14.14 -17.84
C GLU A 141 -9.02 13.26 -17.15
N GLY A 142 -8.69 13.59 -15.89
CA GLY A 142 -7.81 12.76 -15.04
C GLY A 142 -6.42 13.34 -14.72
N PHE A 143 -6.06 14.46 -15.34
CA PHE A 143 -4.85 15.23 -14.98
C PHE A 143 -5.08 16.07 -13.72
N VAL A 144 -4.08 16.08 -12.82
CA VAL A 144 -4.07 16.90 -11.60
C VAL A 144 -2.74 17.63 -11.43
N ASN A 145 -2.83 18.85 -10.92
CA ASN A 145 -1.74 19.59 -10.30
C ASN A 145 -1.73 19.27 -8.80
N VAL A 146 -0.56 19.39 -8.17
CA VAL A 146 -0.41 19.29 -6.71
C VAL A 146 0.71 20.22 -6.23
N GLU A 147 0.46 20.86 -5.08
CA GLU A 147 1.40 21.76 -4.42
C GLU A 147 1.43 21.43 -2.91
N ALA A 148 2.59 21.60 -2.28
CA ALA A 148 2.76 21.40 -0.85
C ALA A 148 2.97 22.74 -0.13
N TYR A 149 2.31 22.91 1.02
CA TYR A 149 2.36 24.14 1.82
C TYR A 149 2.76 23.84 3.27
N PHE A 150 3.68 24.65 3.79
CA PHE A 150 4.10 24.65 5.20
C PHE A 150 3.42 25.81 5.96
N THR A 151 3.46 25.79 7.29
CA THR A 151 2.81 26.84 8.10
C THR A 151 3.60 28.14 8.14
N GLU A 152 2.93 29.26 8.43
CA GLU A 152 3.57 30.56 8.71
C GLU A 152 4.54 30.53 9.92
N GLU A 153 4.54 29.48 10.75
CA GLU A 153 5.61 29.28 11.72
C GLU A 153 6.84 28.60 11.11
N ASP A 154 6.65 27.58 10.28
CA ASP A 154 7.73 26.92 9.54
C ASP A 154 8.43 27.91 8.61
N VAL A 155 7.67 28.75 7.90
CA VAL A 155 8.19 29.79 6.99
C VAL A 155 8.98 30.87 7.75
N ARG A 156 8.60 31.21 9.00
CA ARG A 156 9.40 32.10 9.86
C ARG A 156 10.68 31.45 10.38
N ARG A 157 10.72 30.12 10.51
CA ARG A 157 11.90 29.34 10.90
C ARG A 157 12.84 29.07 9.71
N GLU A 158 12.30 29.00 8.49
CA GLU A 158 13.03 28.72 7.26
C GLU A 158 12.34 29.39 6.06
N PRO A 159 12.79 30.58 5.63
CA PRO A 159 12.17 31.33 4.54
C PRO A 159 12.12 30.60 3.20
N ARG A 160 12.94 29.55 2.99
CA ARG A 160 12.89 28.69 1.79
C ARG A 160 11.59 27.88 1.67
N LEU A 161 10.82 27.73 2.75
CA LEU A 161 9.51 27.04 2.74
C LEU A 161 8.33 27.94 2.31
N LYS A 162 8.59 29.19 1.90
CA LYS A 162 7.54 30.18 1.60
C LYS A 162 6.83 29.90 0.27
N GLY A 163 5.52 29.63 0.36
CA GLY A 163 4.63 29.47 -0.80
C GLY A 163 4.48 28.01 -1.24
N PRO A 164 4.09 27.74 -2.51
CA PRO A 164 3.93 26.39 -3.02
C PRO A 164 5.30 25.70 -3.20
N VAL A 165 5.60 24.75 -2.32
CA VAL A 165 6.78 23.88 -2.38
C VAL A 165 6.45 22.65 -3.22
N GLY A 166 7.41 22.18 -4.03
CA GLY A 166 7.26 20.94 -4.80
C GLY A 166 6.06 20.96 -5.76
N ARG A 167 5.80 22.10 -6.41
CA ARG A 167 4.75 22.27 -7.41
C ARG A 167 4.95 21.30 -8.56
N ILE A 168 3.95 20.45 -8.79
CA ILE A 168 3.91 19.45 -9.86
C ILE A 168 2.64 19.67 -10.68
N GLU A 169 2.79 19.80 -11.99
CA GLU A 169 1.70 20.10 -12.93
C GLU A 169 1.39 18.94 -13.88
N SER A 170 0.14 18.87 -14.34
CA SER A 170 -0.30 18.00 -15.44
C SER A 170 0.07 16.51 -15.28
N VAL A 171 -0.12 15.95 -14.08
CA VAL A 171 0.17 14.53 -13.82
C VAL A 171 -1.08 13.68 -13.89
N TYR A 172 -0.99 12.57 -14.63
CA TYR A 172 -2.01 11.54 -14.66
C TYR A 172 -1.99 10.73 -13.35
N SER A 173 -3.14 10.70 -12.65
CA SER A 173 -3.35 10.10 -11.32
C SER A 173 -2.82 10.87 -10.10
N LYS A 174 -3.71 11.05 -9.12
CA LYS A 174 -3.44 11.66 -7.81
C LYS A 174 -2.34 10.94 -6.99
N LYS A 175 -2.14 9.64 -7.19
CA LYS A 175 -1.07 8.89 -6.50
C LYS A 175 0.30 9.35 -7.00
N THR A 176 0.51 9.26 -8.31
CA THR A 176 1.76 9.66 -8.99
C THR A 176 2.08 11.12 -8.71
N ALA A 177 1.08 12.00 -8.81
CA ALA A 177 1.22 13.42 -8.52
C ALA A 177 1.75 13.65 -7.08
N LYS A 178 1.11 13.02 -6.08
CA LYS A 178 1.55 13.14 -4.69
C LYS A 178 2.97 12.61 -4.47
N GLU A 179 3.33 11.50 -5.10
CA GLU A 179 4.66 10.90 -4.96
C GLU A 179 5.77 11.80 -5.53
N MET A 180 5.58 12.39 -6.72
CA MET A 180 6.55 13.36 -7.26
C MET A 180 6.61 14.66 -6.45
N CYS A 181 5.47 15.15 -5.95
CA CYS A 181 5.44 16.32 -5.06
C CYS A 181 6.18 16.05 -3.75
N CYS A 182 6.00 14.86 -3.16
CA CYS A 182 6.77 14.43 -2.01
C CYS A 182 8.28 14.30 -2.32
N GLN A 183 8.68 13.93 -3.53
CA GLN A 183 10.09 13.85 -3.92
C GLN A 183 10.76 15.23 -3.94
N GLU A 184 10.13 16.25 -4.54
CA GLU A 184 10.67 17.62 -4.54
C GLU A 184 10.63 18.27 -3.15
N VAL A 185 9.57 18.03 -2.35
CA VAL A 185 9.54 18.47 -0.94
C VAL A 185 10.64 17.79 -0.13
N LEU A 186 10.87 16.49 -0.33
CA LEU A 186 11.93 15.74 0.37
C LEU A 186 13.30 16.32 0.04
N ARG A 187 13.56 16.59 -1.24
CA ARG A 187 14.80 17.22 -1.72
C ARG A 187 15.06 18.55 -1.01
N LEU A 188 14.11 19.48 -1.00
CA LEU A 188 14.28 20.77 -0.33
C LEU A 188 14.55 20.60 1.17
N LEU A 189 13.90 19.64 1.83
CA LEU A 189 14.15 19.32 3.23
C LEU A 189 15.55 18.68 3.47
N GLU A 190 16.09 17.89 2.53
CA GLU A 190 17.49 17.40 2.61
C GLU A 190 18.48 18.56 2.43
N GLU A 191 18.25 19.46 1.48
CA GLU A 191 19.06 20.68 1.28
C GLU A 191 19.03 21.59 2.53
N ILE A 192 17.87 21.76 3.18
CA ILE A 192 17.73 22.49 4.46
C ILE A 192 18.47 21.77 5.60
N ARG A 193 18.41 20.43 5.67
CA ARG A 193 19.14 19.66 6.69
C ARG A 193 20.65 19.85 6.54
N GLU A 194 21.18 19.73 5.34
CA GLU A 194 22.60 19.88 5.06
C GLU A 194 23.08 21.32 5.35
N SER A 195 22.25 22.32 5.04
CA SER A 195 22.46 23.73 5.43
C SER A 195 22.51 24.00 6.95
N ARG A 196 22.23 23.00 7.80
CA ARG A 196 22.23 23.08 9.27
C ARG A 196 23.29 22.18 9.94
N ILE A 197 24.05 21.43 9.12
CA ILE A 197 25.12 20.52 9.57
C ILE A 197 26.50 21.06 9.15
N ALA A 198 26.54 21.86 8.08
CA ALA A 198 27.68 22.68 7.68
C ALA A 198 27.78 23.98 8.51
#